data_AF-A0A5J4R8I2-F1
#
_entry.id   AF-A0A5J4R8I2-F1
#
_cell.length_a   1.000
_cell.length_b   1.000
_cell.length_c   1.000
_cell.angle_alpha   90.00
_cell.angle_beta   90.00
_cell.angle_gamma   90.00
#
_symmetry.space_group_name_H-M   'P 1'
#
loop_
_entity.id
_entity.type
_entity.pdbx_description
1 polymer ?
#
loop_
_entity_poly.entity_id
_entity_poly.type
_entity_poly.pdbx_seq_one_letter_code
_entity_poly.pdbx_strand_id
1 'polypeptide(L)'
;MGKDHFVVPDYSTLCRRQKSLPVAISNRLESGEKLVIGIDSTGLKVYGEGEWKVRKHGWSKHRTWRKLHVCIDLNTQEILSVELTGNDEDDAIVASKMLDGKTGNILRFQGDGAYDKFGFREVLGSGIEQIIPPPKNAVIQKAKGKRPLPDYLIQRNGAVEYIVKHGSKSWKRQNGYHRRSLNEVVMFRYKRIFSGELDGRTFENQQTEIKLKCLTLNKFRGIGMPDSYKVS
;
A
#
# COMPACT_ATOMS: atom_id res chain seq x y z
N MET A 1 7.97 -46.22 10.33
CA MET A 1 7.46 -45.23 9.36
C MET A 1 6.08 -44.80 9.83
N GLY A 2 5.96 -43.66 10.49
CA GLY A 2 4.69 -43.09 10.95
C GLY A 2 4.94 -41.63 11.28
N LYS A 3 4.35 -40.71 10.51
CA LYS A 3 4.45 -39.26 10.76
C LYS A 3 3.38 -38.88 11.77
N ASP A 4 3.70 -39.03 13.04
CA ASP A 4 2.89 -38.50 14.13
C ASP A 4 3.21 -37.01 14.37
N HIS A 5 2.16 -36.21 14.53
CA HIS A 5 2.10 -34.91 15.21
C HIS A 5 2.54 -33.61 14.51
N PHE A 6 1.93 -33.30 13.36
CA PHE A 6 1.52 -31.91 13.12
C PHE A 6 0.00 -31.86 13.06
N VAL A 7 -0.64 -31.34 14.11
CA VAL A 7 -2.06 -30.98 14.07
C VAL A 7 -2.15 -29.78 13.13
N VAL A 8 -2.35 -30.03 11.84
CA VAL A 8 -2.66 -28.96 10.89
C VAL A 8 -3.96 -28.34 11.39
N PRO A 9 -3.97 -27.05 11.78
CA PRO A 9 -5.17 -26.43 12.31
C PRO A 9 -6.25 -26.49 11.23
N ASP A 10 -7.40 -27.06 11.58
CA ASP A 10 -8.56 -27.07 10.70
C ASP A 10 -9.07 -25.63 10.50
N TYR A 11 -9.88 -25.43 9.44
CA TYR A 11 -10.45 -24.13 9.10
C TYR A 11 -11.15 -23.45 10.28
N SER A 12 -11.87 -24.19 11.11
CA SER A 12 -12.57 -23.63 12.28
C SER A 12 -11.58 -23.18 13.35
N THR A 13 -10.52 -23.95 13.58
CA THR A 13 -9.45 -23.59 14.50
C THR A 13 -8.74 -22.30 14.05
N LEU A 14 -8.42 -22.18 12.76
CA LEU A 14 -7.85 -20.95 12.20
C LEU A 14 -8.83 -19.79 12.34
N CYS A 15 -10.06 -19.89 11.86
CA CYS A 15 -11.04 -18.79 11.91
C CYS A 15 -11.32 -18.26 13.33
N ARG A 16 -11.31 -19.13 14.36
CA ARG A 16 -11.53 -18.70 15.76
C ARG A 16 -10.31 -18.04 16.38
N ARG A 17 -9.11 -18.51 16.03
CA ARG A 17 -7.84 -18.08 16.65
C ARG A 17 -7.09 -17.02 15.85
N GLN A 18 -7.50 -16.79 14.60
CA GLN A 18 -6.83 -15.89 13.67
C GLN A 18 -6.76 -14.45 14.21
N LYS A 19 -7.83 -13.93 14.83
CA LYS A 19 -7.85 -12.57 15.40
C LYS A 19 -6.68 -12.22 16.33
N SER A 20 -6.08 -13.21 17.00
CA SER A 20 -5.00 -13.02 17.98
C SER A 20 -3.64 -13.45 17.45
N LEU A 21 -3.52 -13.80 16.17
CA LEU A 21 -2.26 -14.27 15.60
C LEU A 21 -1.30 -13.09 15.38
N PRO A 22 -0.11 -13.06 16.01
CA PRO A 22 0.86 -12.02 15.76
C PRO A 22 1.52 -12.26 14.40
N VAL A 23 1.12 -11.49 13.40
CA VAL A 23 1.70 -11.56 12.05
C VAL A 23 2.50 -10.30 11.78
N ALA A 24 3.83 -10.43 11.87
CA ALA A 24 4.77 -9.40 11.45
C ALA A 24 5.10 -9.58 9.95
N ILE A 25 5.05 -8.50 9.19
CA ILE A 25 5.28 -8.51 7.74
C ILE A 25 6.77 -8.35 7.41
N SER A 26 7.36 -7.28 7.94
CA SER A 26 8.76 -6.92 7.77
C SER A 26 9.12 -5.94 8.87
N ASN A 27 10.37 -5.95 9.33
CA ASN A 27 10.94 -4.96 10.24
C ASN A 27 11.84 -3.95 9.49
N ARG A 28 11.93 -4.04 8.16
CA ARG A 28 12.91 -3.27 7.39
C ARG A 28 12.72 -1.75 7.46
N LEU A 29 11.49 -1.26 7.61
CA LEU A 29 11.22 0.17 7.85
C LEU A 29 11.92 0.70 9.10
N GLU A 30 12.19 -0.16 10.07
CA GLU A 30 12.84 0.15 11.35
C GLU A 30 14.34 -0.22 11.33
N SER A 31 14.83 -0.86 10.26
CA SER A 31 16.14 -1.54 10.22
C SER A 31 17.37 -0.66 9.88
N GLY A 32 17.23 0.66 9.83
CA GLY A 32 18.34 1.57 9.47
C GLY A 32 18.64 1.63 7.95
N GLU A 33 18.09 0.71 7.17
CA GLU A 33 18.30 0.61 5.71
C GLU A 33 17.64 1.77 4.95
N LYS A 34 18.34 2.35 3.98
CA LYS A 34 17.80 3.42 3.13
C LYS A 34 16.83 2.88 2.07
N LEU A 35 15.53 2.99 2.35
CA LEU A 35 14.48 2.41 1.51
C LEU A 35 13.91 3.40 0.48
N VAL A 36 13.63 2.90 -0.72
CA VAL A 36 12.81 3.60 -1.72
C VAL A 36 11.44 2.93 -1.71
N ILE A 37 10.45 3.60 -1.13
CA ILE A 37 9.13 3.00 -0.90
C ILE A 37 8.07 3.55 -1.84
N GLY A 38 7.03 2.76 -2.06
CA GLY A 38 5.79 3.22 -2.66
C GLY A 38 4.61 2.68 -1.89
N ILE A 39 3.54 3.48 -1.79
CA ILE A 39 2.27 3.05 -1.20
C ILE A 39 1.18 3.21 -2.25
N ASP A 40 0.34 2.18 -2.33
CA ASP A 40 -0.87 2.20 -3.13
C ASP A 40 -1.95 1.38 -2.43
N SER A 41 -3.22 1.61 -2.79
CA SER A 41 -4.35 0.87 -2.23
C SER A 41 -5.15 0.13 -3.30
N THR A 42 -5.80 -0.96 -2.90
CA THR A 42 -6.66 -1.72 -3.80
C THR A 42 -7.92 -2.22 -3.11
N GLY A 43 -9.04 -2.22 -3.85
CA GLY A 43 -10.30 -2.75 -3.36
C GLY A 43 -10.28 -4.28 -3.28
N LEU A 44 -10.71 -4.80 -2.14
CA LEU A 44 -11.03 -6.20 -1.89
C LEU A 44 -12.51 -6.34 -1.56
N LYS A 45 -13.16 -7.35 -2.13
CA LYS A 45 -14.57 -7.66 -1.89
C LYS A 45 -14.70 -8.49 -0.62
N VAL A 46 -15.55 -8.06 0.30
CA VAL A 46 -15.93 -8.90 1.45
C VAL A 46 -17.00 -9.86 0.97
N TYR A 47 -16.83 -11.16 1.23
CA TYR A 47 -17.89 -12.11 0.93
C TYR A 47 -19.13 -11.77 1.76
N GLY A 48 -20.16 -11.25 1.10
CA GLY A 48 -21.49 -11.05 1.66
C GLY A 48 -22.27 -12.37 1.64
N GLU A 49 -23.60 -12.29 1.60
CA GLU A 49 -24.41 -13.49 1.36
C GLU A 49 -23.94 -14.24 0.11
N GLY A 50 -23.78 -15.56 0.22
CA GLY A 50 -23.22 -16.36 -0.87
C GLY A 50 -24.02 -16.21 -2.16
N GLU A 51 -23.33 -16.29 -3.31
CA GLU A 51 -23.96 -16.03 -4.62
C GLU A 51 -25.20 -16.90 -4.88
N TRP A 52 -25.22 -18.13 -4.36
CA TRP A 52 -26.39 -19.00 -4.40
C TRP A 52 -27.58 -18.41 -3.64
N LYS A 53 -27.36 -17.91 -2.43
CA LYS A 53 -28.42 -17.27 -1.61
C LYS A 53 -28.94 -16.02 -2.29
N VAL A 54 -28.04 -15.18 -2.82
CA VAL A 54 -28.42 -13.95 -3.53
C VAL A 54 -29.23 -14.28 -4.80
N ARG A 55 -28.85 -15.32 -5.55
CA ARG A 55 -29.61 -15.78 -6.73
C ARG A 55 -30.97 -16.39 -6.38
N LYS A 56 -31.10 -17.09 -5.25
CA LYS A 56 -32.32 -17.81 -4.87
C LYS A 56 -33.31 -17.00 -4.03
N HIS A 57 -32.82 -16.10 -3.19
CA HIS A 57 -33.62 -15.42 -2.17
C HIS A 57 -33.50 -13.89 -2.21
N GLY A 58 -32.80 -13.35 -3.22
CA GLY A 58 -32.51 -11.92 -3.29
C GLY A 58 -31.50 -11.49 -2.22
N TRP A 59 -31.35 -10.19 -2.07
CA TRP A 59 -30.33 -9.59 -1.21
C TRP A 59 -30.87 -9.19 0.14
N SER A 60 -30.23 -9.60 1.24
CA SER A 60 -30.54 -9.05 2.57
C SER A 60 -29.48 -8.09 3.14
N LYS A 61 -28.23 -8.12 2.65
CA LYS A 61 -27.11 -7.29 3.18
C LYS A 61 -26.12 -6.80 2.12
N HIS A 62 -26.01 -5.48 1.95
CA HIS A 62 -25.14 -4.85 0.94
C HIS A 62 -23.72 -5.43 0.81
N ARG A 63 -23.19 -5.51 -0.42
CA ARG A 63 -21.86 -6.00 -0.79
C ARG A 63 -20.87 -4.98 -0.27
N THR A 64 -20.12 -5.36 0.75
CA THR A 64 -19.11 -4.49 1.35
C THR A 64 -17.77 -4.70 0.67
N TRP A 65 -17.03 -3.61 0.52
CA TRP A 65 -15.65 -3.62 0.05
C TRP A 65 -14.75 -3.08 1.16
N ARG A 66 -13.48 -3.47 1.09
CA ARG A 66 -12.39 -2.96 1.93
C ARG A 66 -11.27 -2.48 1.04
N LYS A 67 -10.46 -1.56 1.54
CA LYS A 67 -9.21 -1.16 0.89
C LYS A 67 -8.04 -1.83 1.58
N LEU A 68 -7.24 -2.55 0.81
CA LEU A 68 -5.92 -3.02 1.22
C LEU A 68 -4.87 -2.01 0.77
N HIS A 69 -4.22 -1.36 1.74
CA HIS A 69 -3.09 -0.45 1.54
C HIS A 69 -1.81 -1.25 1.66
N VAL A 70 -0.93 -1.12 0.68
CA VAL A 70 0.33 -1.88 0.62
C VAL A 70 1.48 -0.90 0.46
N CYS A 71 2.40 -0.92 1.42
CA CYS A 71 3.70 -0.25 1.32
C CYS A 71 4.73 -1.26 0.88
N ILE A 72 5.44 -0.98 -0.22
CA ILE A 72 6.50 -1.85 -0.73
C ILE A 72 7.83 -1.13 -0.83
N ASP A 73 8.92 -1.90 -0.74
CA ASP A 73 10.23 -1.49 -1.23
C ASP A 73 10.24 -1.62 -2.77
N LEU A 74 10.34 -0.49 -3.47
CA LEU A 74 10.33 -0.42 -4.93
C LEU A 74 11.59 -1.00 -5.57
N ASN A 75 12.65 -1.29 -4.81
CA ASN A 75 13.83 -2.00 -5.31
C ASN A 75 13.61 -3.51 -5.33
N THR A 76 12.94 -4.05 -4.32
CA THR A 76 12.90 -5.49 -4.08
C THR A 76 11.49 -6.10 -4.17
N GLN A 77 10.47 -5.25 -4.33
CA GLN A 77 9.04 -5.58 -4.29
C GLN A 77 8.60 -6.30 -3.00
N GLU A 78 9.38 -6.17 -1.92
CA GLU A 78 8.97 -6.62 -0.60
C GLU A 78 7.83 -5.77 -0.09
N ILE A 79 6.78 -6.39 0.42
CA ILE A 79 5.77 -5.71 1.21
C ILE A 79 6.38 -5.40 2.58
N LEU A 80 6.48 -4.12 2.91
CA LEU A 80 7.05 -3.63 4.16
C LEU A 80 5.99 -3.42 5.24
N SER A 81 4.82 -2.95 4.84
CA SER A 81 3.70 -2.67 5.75
C SER A 81 2.37 -2.81 4.99
N VAL A 82 1.32 -3.23 5.69
CA VAL A 82 -0.03 -3.36 5.13
C VAL A 82 -1.06 -2.88 6.14
N GLU A 83 -2.11 -2.25 5.63
CA GLU A 83 -3.26 -1.85 6.44
C GLU A 83 -4.54 -2.17 5.67
N LEU A 84 -5.56 -2.66 6.37
CA LEU A 84 -6.89 -2.88 5.80
C LEU A 84 -7.83 -1.85 6.38
N THR A 85 -8.61 -1.19 5.54
CA THR A 85 -9.55 -0.16 5.98
C THR A 85 -10.91 -0.29 5.34
N GLY A 86 -11.85 0.54 5.80
CA GLY A 86 -13.08 0.84 5.08
C GLY A 86 -12.81 1.44 3.70
N ASN A 87 -13.87 1.61 2.92
CA ASN A 87 -13.81 2.08 1.53
C ASN A 87 -13.67 3.60 1.41
N ASP A 88 -14.06 4.32 2.44
CA ASP A 88 -14.17 5.77 2.54
C ASP A 88 -12.92 6.44 3.13
N GLU A 89 -12.00 5.64 3.65
CA GLU A 89 -10.74 6.13 4.22
C GLU A 89 -9.83 6.71 3.13
N ASP A 90 -9.25 7.88 3.42
CA ASP A 90 -8.32 8.59 2.54
C ASP A 90 -6.94 7.91 2.57
N ASP A 91 -6.41 7.60 1.39
CA ASP A 91 -5.19 6.81 1.26
C ASP A 91 -3.97 7.53 1.88
N ALA A 92 -3.93 8.86 1.85
CA ALA A 92 -2.83 9.64 2.42
C ALA A 92 -2.90 9.65 3.96
N ILE A 93 -4.10 9.67 4.55
CA ILE A 93 -4.29 9.53 6.00
C ILE A 93 -3.82 8.15 6.47
N VAL A 94 -4.18 7.08 5.74
CA VAL A 94 -3.76 5.72 6.07
C VAL A 94 -2.25 5.57 5.92
N ALA A 95 -1.67 6.09 4.85
CA ALA A 95 -0.23 6.08 4.64
C ALA A 95 0.53 6.84 5.75
N SER A 96 0.03 7.97 6.25
CA SER A 96 0.61 8.64 7.42
C SER A 96 0.67 7.71 8.62
N LYS A 97 -0.42 6.99 8.92
CA LYS A 97 -0.46 6.02 10.05
C LYS A 97 0.51 4.86 9.84
N MET A 98 0.63 4.36 8.60
CA MET A 98 1.55 3.26 8.28
C MET A 98 3.03 3.64 8.45
N LEU A 99 3.36 4.93 8.27
CA LEU A 99 4.72 5.47 8.32
C LEU A 99 5.04 6.18 9.65
N ASP A 100 4.08 6.33 10.55
CA ASP A 100 4.28 7.02 11.82
C ASP A 100 5.43 6.40 12.63
N GLY A 101 6.37 7.25 13.06
CA GLY A 101 7.61 6.83 13.74
C GLY A 101 8.62 6.05 12.88
N LYS A 102 8.37 5.84 11.57
CA LYS A 102 9.16 4.96 10.69
C LYS A 102 9.82 5.65 9.50
N THR A 103 9.79 6.98 9.48
CA THR A 103 10.28 7.79 8.34
C THR A 103 11.80 7.98 8.30
N GLY A 104 12.52 7.77 9.42
CA GLY A 104 13.96 8.11 9.53
C GLY A 104 14.90 7.39 8.55
N ASN A 105 14.48 6.23 8.05
CA ASN A 105 15.27 5.40 7.14
C ASN A 105 14.76 5.43 5.69
N ILE A 106 13.74 6.22 5.39
CA ILE A 106 13.18 6.29 4.05
C ILE A 106 14.00 7.30 3.24
N LEU A 107 14.54 6.87 2.10
CA LEU A 107 15.27 7.73 1.18
C LEU A 107 14.30 8.48 0.26
N ARG A 108 13.33 7.76 -0.30
CA ARG A 108 12.42 8.28 -1.31
C ARG A 108 11.05 7.63 -1.17
N PHE A 109 10.01 8.43 -1.32
CA PHE A 109 8.63 7.98 -1.44
C PHE A 109 8.12 8.22 -2.86
N GLN A 110 7.44 7.22 -3.45
CA GLN A 110 6.73 7.39 -4.72
C GLN A 110 5.24 7.04 -4.56
N GLY A 111 4.37 7.99 -4.89
CA GLY A 111 2.92 7.84 -4.83
C GLY A 111 2.24 8.63 -5.95
N ASP A 112 0.95 8.40 -6.19
CA ASP A 112 0.17 9.16 -7.17
C ASP A 112 -0.26 10.50 -6.58
N GLY A 113 -1.00 11.28 -7.37
CA GLY A 113 -1.48 12.58 -6.94
C GLY A 113 -2.47 12.55 -5.77
N ALA A 114 -3.05 11.41 -5.40
CA ALA A 114 -3.89 11.31 -4.20
C ALA A 114 -3.06 11.57 -2.93
N TYR A 115 -1.76 11.29 -2.97
CA TYR A 115 -0.81 11.59 -1.90
C TYR A 115 -0.29 13.03 -1.92
N ASP A 116 -0.71 13.91 -2.85
CA ASP A 116 -0.37 15.35 -2.84
C ASP A 116 -1.20 16.13 -1.78
N LYS A 117 -1.25 15.61 -0.56
CA LYS A 117 -1.89 16.26 0.59
C LYS A 117 -0.82 16.91 1.45
N PHE A 118 -1.02 18.17 1.83
CA PHE A 118 -0.02 18.89 2.63
C PHE A 118 0.31 18.19 3.96
N GLY A 119 -0.68 17.62 4.65
CA GLY A 119 -0.45 16.88 5.89
C GLY A 119 0.39 15.61 5.68
N PHE A 120 0.18 14.87 4.59
CA PHE A 120 1.01 13.69 4.29
C PHE A 120 2.44 14.08 3.89
N ARG A 121 2.60 15.13 3.09
CA ARG A 121 3.92 15.68 2.73
C ARG A 121 4.70 16.18 3.96
N GLU A 122 3.99 16.72 4.95
CA GLU A 122 4.58 17.13 6.22
C GLU A 122 5.04 15.91 7.04
N VAL A 123 4.24 14.83 7.10
CA VAL A 123 4.64 13.56 7.75
C VAL A 123 5.88 12.96 7.11
N LEU A 124 5.99 12.99 5.78
CA LEU A 124 7.22 12.57 5.09
C LEU A 124 8.42 13.45 5.43
N GLY A 125 8.19 14.73 5.75
CA GLY A 125 9.23 15.68 6.10
C GLY A 125 10.20 15.98 4.96
N SER A 126 11.31 16.62 5.30
CA SER A 126 12.33 17.06 4.35
C SER A 126 13.39 16.01 4.02
N GLY A 127 13.60 15.05 4.92
CA GLY A 127 14.60 13.99 4.77
C GLY A 127 14.24 12.92 3.74
N ILE A 128 12.99 12.89 3.28
CA ILE A 128 12.50 11.98 2.24
C ILE A 128 12.33 12.75 0.94
N GLU A 129 12.87 12.21 -0.15
CA GLU A 129 12.58 12.71 -1.50
C GLU A 129 11.15 12.32 -1.92
N GLN A 130 10.29 13.30 -2.18
CA GLN A 130 8.86 13.08 -2.39
C GLN A 130 8.47 13.10 -3.88
N ILE A 131 8.47 11.93 -4.53
CA ILE A 131 8.06 11.79 -5.94
C ILE A 131 6.55 11.57 -6.01
N ILE A 132 5.81 12.67 -5.88
CA ILE A 132 4.35 12.70 -5.90
C ILE A 132 3.92 13.76 -6.94
N PRO A 133 3.19 13.38 -8.00
CA PRO A 133 2.80 14.31 -9.04
C PRO A 133 1.76 15.30 -8.48
N PRO A 134 2.03 16.61 -8.53
CA PRO A 134 1.05 17.60 -8.11
C PRO A 134 -0.18 17.60 -9.05
N PRO A 135 -1.36 18.04 -8.59
CA PRO A 135 -2.55 18.15 -9.41
C PRO A 135 -2.33 19.15 -10.55
N LYS A 136 -3.09 19.00 -11.64
CA LYS A 136 -2.93 19.82 -12.87
C LYS A 136 -2.96 21.33 -12.61
N ASN A 137 -3.75 21.77 -11.64
CA ASN A 137 -3.93 23.18 -11.28
C ASN A 137 -3.15 23.56 -10.01
N ALA A 138 -2.07 22.82 -9.68
CA ALA A 138 -1.27 23.11 -8.51
C ALA A 138 -0.62 24.50 -8.62
N VAL A 139 -0.73 25.26 -7.54
CA VAL A 139 -0.08 26.57 -7.39
C VAL A 139 1.11 26.47 -6.44
N ILE A 140 2.10 27.32 -6.72
CA ILE A 140 3.27 27.53 -5.88
C ILE A 140 2.83 28.07 -4.52
N GLN A 141 3.25 27.40 -3.45
CA GLN A 141 3.01 27.84 -2.09
C GLN A 141 4.07 28.86 -1.68
N LYS A 142 3.63 29.96 -1.05
CA LYS A 142 4.52 31.00 -0.53
C LYS A 142 4.61 30.91 0.99
N ALA A 143 5.69 31.43 1.55
CA ALA A 143 5.84 31.59 2.99
C ALA A 143 4.66 32.36 3.58
N LYS A 144 4.18 31.94 4.76
CA LYS A 144 3.15 32.66 5.51
C LYS A 144 3.81 33.59 6.54
N GLY A 145 3.72 34.89 6.30
CA GLY A 145 4.32 35.90 7.18
C GLY A 145 5.84 35.83 7.19
N LYS A 146 6.45 35.88 8.38
CA LYS A 146 7.91 35.83 8.57
C LYS A 146 8.51 34.42 8.62
N ARG A 147 7.68 33.37 8.60
CA ARG A 147 8.18 31.98 8.71
C ARG A 147 8.75 31.53 7.37
N PRO A 148 9.91 30.84 7.34
CA PRO A 148 10.43 30.26 6.11
C PRO A 148 9.42 29.25 5.54
N LEU A 149 9.45 29.05 4.23
CA LEU A 149 8.65 28.03 3.58
C LEU A 149 9.15 26.64 4.04
N PRO A 150 8.29 25.75 4.56
CA PRO A 150 8.69 24.40 4.91
C PRO A 150 9.33 23.65 3.73
N ASP A 151 10.39 22.90 4.01
CA ASP A 151 11.16 22.15 3.02
C ASP A 151 10.32 21.20 2.15
N TYR A 152 9.30 20.54 2.73
CA TYR A 152 8.40 19.67 1.97
C TYR A 152 7.58 20.46 0.92
N LEU A 153 7.28 21.73 1.19
CA LEU A 153 6.65 22.64 0.21
C LEU A 153 7.66 23.14 -0.82
N ILE A 154 8.93 23.32 -0.45
CA ILE A 154 10.00 23.63 -1.41
C ILE A 154 10.13 22.51 -2.43
N GLN A 155 10.20 21.24 -2.00
CA GLN A 155 10.22 20.09 -2.90
C GLN A 155 8.99 20.06 -3.83
N ARG A 156 7.79 20.24 -3.27
CA ARG A 156 6.55 20.28 -4.06
C ARG A 156 6.54 21.42 -5.08
N ASN A 157 6.96 22.62 -4.68
CA ASN A 157 7.04 23.78 -5.55
C ASN A 157 8.02 23.54 -6.70
N GLY A 158 9.19 22.97 -6.42
CA GLY A 158 10.15 22.60 -7.48
C GLY A 158 9.54 21.62 -8.50
N ALA A 159 8.74 20.65 -8.06
CA ALA A 159 8.00 19.78 -8.96
C ALA A 159 6.97 20.54 -9.81
N VAL A 160 6.21 21.47 -9.21
CA VAL A 160 5.24 22.32 -9.94
C VAL A 160 5.95 23.19 -10.99
N GLU A 161 7.03 23.88 -10.62
CA GLU A 161 7.81 24.73 -11.53
C GLU A 161 8.39 23.92 -12.70
N TYR A 162 8.96 22.76 -12.40
CA TYR A 162 9.49 21.87 -13.43
C TYR A 162 8.39 21.42 -14.40
N ILE A 163 7.23 21.03 -13.89
CA ILE A 163 6.10 20.57 -14.70
C ILE A 163 5.55 21.69 -15.58
N VAL A 164 5.47 22.92 -15.06
CA VAL A 164 5.05 24.09 -15.85
C VAL A 164 6.03 24.35 -16.99
N LYS A 165 7.34 24.24 -16.74
CA LYS A 165 8.38 24.55 -17.73
C LYS A 165 8.61 23.44 -18.76
N HIS A 166 8.58 22.17 -18.35
CA HIS A 166 9.00 21.02 -19.18
C HIS A 166 7.90 19.97 -19.41
N GLY A 167 6.74 20.14 -18.77
CA GLY A 167 5.62 19.22 -18.87
C GLY A 167 5.71 18.01 -17.92
N SER A 168 4.53 17.49 -17.54
CA SER A 168 4.39 16.36 -16.60
C SER A 168 5.07 15.08 -17.08
N LYS A 169 5.05 14.80 -18.39
CA LYS A 169 5.73 13.63 -18.96
C LYS A 169 7.25 13.68 -18.76
N SER A 170 7.86 14.86 -18.91
CA SER A 170 9.29 15.04 -18.67
C SER A 170 9.63 14.83 -17.20
N TRP A 171 8.86 15.45 -16.31
CA TRP A 171 9.03 15.31 -14.86
C TRP A 171 8.94 13.84 -14.41
N LYS A 172 7.95 13.09 -14.89
CA LYS A 172 7.79 11.66 -14.57
C LYS A 172 9.00 10.83 -15.00
N ARG A 173 9.55 11.12 -16.18
CA ARG A 173 10.71 10.40 -16.72
C ARG A 173 11.98 10.71 -15.92
N GLN A 174 12.22 11.99 -15.63
CA GLN A 174 13.38 12.43 -14.85
C GLN A 174 13.40 11.83 -13.44
N ASN A 175 12.24 11.73 -12.79
CA ASN A 175 12.13 11.25 -11.41
C ASN A 175 11.96 9.72 -11.30
N GLY A 176 11.98 9.00 -12.42
CA GLY A 176 11.76 7.55 -12.43
C GLY A 176 10.38 7.14 -11.89
N TYR A 177 9.36 7.99 -12.06
CA TYR A 177 8.00 7.82 -11.52
C TYR A 177 7.34 6.50 -11.96
N HIS A 178 7.74 5.94 -13.10
CA HIS A 178 7.21 4.68 -13.59
C HIS A 178 7.42 3.51 -12.62
N ARG A 179 8.39 3.58 -11.71
CA ARG A 179 8.60 2.55 -10.68
C ARG A 179 7.40 2.38 -9.75
N ARG A 180 6.55 3.40 -9.59
CA ARG A 180 5.29 3.31 -8.83
C ARG A 180 4.35 2.21 -9.35
N SER A 181 4.40 1.83 -10.63
CA SER A 181 3.59 0.71 -11.14
C SER A 181 3.94 -0.65 -10.53
N LEU A 182 5.09 -0.78 -9.83
CA LEU A 182 5.42 -2.00 -9.10
C LEU A 182 4.42 -2.31 -7.98
N ASN A 183 3.75 -1.30 -7.41
CA ASN A 183 2.64 -1.54 -6.49
C ASN A 183 1.50 -2.29 -7.17
N GLU A 184 1.13 -1.87 -8.38
CA GLU A 184 0.10 -2.55 -9.18
C GLU A 184 0.52 -4.00 -9.49
N VAL A 185 1.80 -4.25 -9.75
CA VAL A 185 2.34 -5.61 -9.96
C VAL A 185 2.20 -6.46 -8.70
N VAL A 186 2.54 -5.92 -7.53
CA VAL A 186 2.38 -6.63 -6.24
C VAL A 186 0.91 -6.93 -5.96
N MET A 187 0.01 -5.97 -6.20
CA MET A 187 -1.43 -6.15 -6.06
C MET A 187 -1.99 -7.16 -7.06
N PHE A 188 -1.51 -7.14 -8.30
CA PHE A 188 -1.88 -8.12 -9.30
C PHE A 188 -1.49 -9.52 -8.85
N ARG A 189 -0.25 -9.72 -8.38
CA ARG A 189 0.21 -11.00 -7.83
C ARG A 189 -0.65 -11.43 -6.64
N TYR A 190 -0.94 -10.52 -5.71
CA TYR A 190 -1.83 -10.79 -4.59
C TYR A 190 -3.19 -11.30 -5.08
N LYS A 191 -3.85 -10.57 -5.99
CA LYS A 191 -5.20 -10.91 -6.47
C LYS A 191 -5.23 -12.17 -7.32
N ARG A 192 -4.16 -12.48 -8.04
CA ARG A 192 -4.06 -13.72 -8.82
C ARG A 192 -3.88 -14.95 -7.94
N ILE A 193 -3.13 -14.84 -6.85
CA ILE A 193 -2.81 -15.98 -5.97
C ILE A 193 -3.92 -16.18 -4.93
N PHE A 194 -4.42 -15.10 -4.33
CA PHE A 194 -5.31 -15.16 -3.17
C PHE A 194 -6.72 -14.64 -3.44
N SER A 195 -7.05 -14.38 -4.70
CA SER A 195 -8.27 -13.69 -5.16
C SER A 195 -8.35 -12.21 -4.76
N GLY A 196 -9.33 -11.50 -5.31
CA GLY A 196 -9.71 -10.15 -4.89
C GLY A 196 -10.72 -10.11 -3.75
N GLU A 197 -10.88 -11.22 -3.02
CA GLU A 197 -11.92 -11.40 -2.01
C GLU A 197 -11.35 -11.70 -0.62
N LEU A 198 -12.14 -11.41 0.41
CA LEU A 198 -11.86 -11.67 1.82
C LEU A 198 -12.79 -12.75 2.35
N ASP A 199 -12.20 -13.74 3.03
CA ASP A 199 -12.89 -14.90 3.61
C ASP A 199 -13.32 -14.65 5.07
N GLY A 200 -12.60 -13.77 5.77
CA GLY A 200 -12.86 -13.41 7.16
C GLY A 200 -14.23 -12.75 7.35
N ARG A 201 -14.99 -13.23 8.33
CA ARG A 201 -16.34 -12.70 8.66
C ARG A 201 -16.32 -11.42 9.51
N THR A 202 -15.29 -11.25 10.34
CA THR A 202 -15.09 -10.04 11.16
C THR A 202 -13.91 -9.24 10.62
N PHE A 203 -13.87 -7.94 10.91
CA PHE A 203 -12.83 -7.06 10.39
C PHE A 203 -11.43 -7.44 10.92
N GLU A 204 -11.32 -7.87 12.17
CA GLU A 204 -10.06 -8.29 12.79
C GLU A 204 -9.51 -9.56 12.14
N ASN A 205 -10.40 -10.49 11.79
CA ASN A 205 -10.02 -11.68 11.03
C ASN A 205 -9.59 -11.32 9.62
N GLN A 206 -10.27 -10.39 8.95
CA GLN A 206 -9.87 -9.88 7.63
C GLN A 206 -8.49 -9.20 7.68
N GLN A 207 -8.20 -8.39 8.70
CA GLN A 207 -6.88 -7.77 8.90
C GLN A 207 -5.77 -8.83 9.06
N THR A 208 -6.04 -9.90 9.81
CA THR A 208 -5.05 -10.98 9.96
C THR A 208 -4.91 -11.77 8.66
N GLU A 209 -6.01 -12.02 7.95
CA GLU A 209 -6.03 -12.73 6.66
C GLU A 209 -5.13 -12.04 5.64
N ILE A 210 -5.28 -10.71 5.46
CA ILE A 210 -4.44 -9.98 4.51
C ILE A 210 -2.98 -9.98 4.96
N LYS A 211 -2.70 -9.92 6.27
CA LYS A 211 -1.32 -9.99 6.77
C LYS A 211 -0.68 -11.33 6.44
N LEU A 212 -1.41 -12.44 6.63
CA LEU A 212 -0.93 -13.79 6.27
C LEU A 212 -0.71 -13.94 4.75
N LYS A 213 -1.65 -13.45 3.94
CA LYS A 213 -1.55 -13.47 2.47
C LYS A 213 -0.33 -12.66 2.00
N CYS A 214 -0.13 -11.45 2.52
CA CYS A 214 1.02 -10.60 2.20
C CYS A 214 2.36 -11.19 2.69
N LEU A 215 2.42 -11.75 3.89
CA LEU A 215 3.61 -12.44 4.39
C LEU A 215 3.96 -13.66 3.50
N THR A 216 2.95 -14.39 3.07
CA THR A 216 3.13 -15.51 2.13
C THR A 216 3.67 -15.02 0.79
N LEU A 217 3.17 -13.88 0.29
CA LEU A 217 3.69 -13.27 -0.94
C LEU A 217 5.16 -12.83 -0.83
N ASN A 218 5.56 -12.30 0.33
CA ASN A 218 6.95 -11.99 0.63
C ASN A 218 7.83 -13.25 0.61
N LYS A 219 7.35 -14.37 1.17
CA LYS A 219 8.06 -15.66 1.10
C LYS A 219 8.21 -16.15 -0.33
N PHE A 220 7.15 -16.07 -1.15
CA PHE A 220 7.22 -16.45 -2.56
C PHE A 220 8.23 -15.60 -3.33
N ARG A 221 8.27 -14.29 -3.09
CA ARG A 221 9.29 -13.40 -3.67
C ARG A 221 10.72 -13.90 -3.38
N GLY A 222 10.98 -14.40 -2.17
CA GLY A 222 12.29 -14.94 -1.79
C GLY A 222 12.67 -16.25 -2.47
N ILE A 223 11.69 -17.00 -2.99
CA ILE A 223 11.91 -18.26 -3.72
C ILE A 223 12.11 -17.98 -5.21
N GLY A 224 11.37 -17.01 -5.76
CA GLY A 224 11.50 -16.60 -7.15
C GLY A 224 10.45 -15.58 -7.56
N MET A 225 10.77 -14.82 -8.60
CA MET A 225 9.89 -13.79 -9.17
C MET A 225 9.67 -14.06 -10.66
N PRO A 226 8.46 -13.82 -11.19
CA PRO A 226 8.21 -13.96 -12.62
C PRO A 226 8.87 -12.83 -13.41
N ASP A 227 9.56 -13.18 -14.49
CA ASP A 227 10.07 -12.21 -15.46
C ASP A 227 8.92 -11.66 -16.31
N SER A 228 8.63 -10.38 -16.15
CA SER A 228 7.57 -9.69 -16.90
C SER A 228 8.17 -8.87 -18.04
N TYR A 229 7.75 -9.13 -19.26
CA TYR A 229 8.13 -8.37 -20.46
C TYR A 229 6.91 -7.70 -21.08
N LYS A 230 7.13 -6.54 -21.69
CA LYS A 230 6.09 -5.85 -22.44
C LYS A 230 5.81 -6.63 -23.72
N VAL A 231 4.58 -7.11 -23.88
CA VAL A 231 4.11 -7.64 -25.17
C VAL A 231 3.79 -6.44 -26.05
N SER A 232 4.51 -6.32 -27.17
CA SER A 232 4.35 -5.28 -28.19
C SER A 232 3.19 -5.58 -29.13
#